data_AF-A0A2W7IUI6-F1
#
_entry.id   AF-A0A2W7IUI6-F1
#
_cell.length_a   1.000
_cell.length_b   1.000
_cell.length_c   1.000
_cell.angle_alpha   90.00
_cell.angle_beta   90.00
_cell.angle_gamma   90.00
#
_symmetry.space_group_name_H-M   'P 1'
#
loop_
_entity.id
_entity.type
_entity.pdbx_description
1 polymer ?
#
loop_
_entity_poly.entity_id
_entity_poly.type
_entity_poly.pdbx_seq_one_letter_code
_entity_poly.pdbx_strand_id
1 'polypeptide(L)'
;MADPAPPPAGAPAPPARAWDPAILPILAAAAVLAAAIGWLMFSPRSEPMNPVTDRMVALEQRVAAAETRLAADPAALAALSTRVAAAEAAAQSTSARPADSGAGDAVAALNERLSSIETLARSTAARPAGDPAAAAAMVERLTAATNRLQGLEAADGAAGARIGQIADRIAEAERAIARIGALDQRLTALETSVPGRISAVEAQIGSRATALENTLGARIGAVEGTTSSRATEAEAQARQRLAALEQRLTGKLGEAGAATARLEARVARLAQVDGLRLALNEGRALQPALAGLESPPAALQQYATTPPPTEAALRQRFEDAARAARAAADAPAQSTSPLEAATSRLAGLITIRRGEQVVWGDDSAAELERARVALASGDLTEALARVAALPAPARTAMAPWVTEVEALRAARAALATLAGG
;
A
#
# COMPACT_ATOMS: atom_id res chain seq x y z
N MET A 1 39.77 -49.99 35.90
CA MET A 1 39.65 -49.23 34.64
C MET A 1 38.17 -48.93 34.45
N ALA A 2 37.70 -47.91 35.16
CA ALA A 2 37.61 -46.51 34.70
C ALA A 2 36.29 -46.30 33.96
N ASP A 3 35.31 -45.96 34.78
CA ASP A 3 33.94 -45.53 34.49
C ASP A 3 33.95 -44.17 33.75
N PRO A 4 33.28 -43.99 32.60
CA PRO A 4 33.26 -42.71 31.92
C PRO A 4 32.16 -41.79 32.48
N ALA A 5 32.61 -40.63 32.96
CA ALA A 5 31.79 -39.56 33.51
C ALA A 5 30.72 -39.02 32.52
N PRO A 6 29.53 -38.63 33.00
CA PRO A 6 28.53 -37.98 32.17
C PRO A 6 28.88 -36.50 31.90
N PRO A 7 28.56 -35.96 30.71
CA PRO A 7 28.85 -34.57 30.34
C PRO A 7 27.92 -33.56 31.06
N PRO A 8 28.37 -32.31 31.26
CA PRO A 8 27.60 -31.29 31.97
C PRO A 8 26.40 -30.79 31.17
N ALA A 9 25.31 -30.52 31.89
CA ALA A 9 24.06 -29.98 31.38
C ALA A 9 24.26 -28.64 30.65
N GLY A 10 23.83 -28.59 29.38
CA GLY A 10 23.76 -27.38 28.58
C GLY A 10 22.75 -26.39 29.15
N ALA A 11 23.14 -25.11 29.14
CA ALA A 11 22.33 -23.98 29.57
C ALA A 11 20.99 -23.87 28.80
N PRO A 12 19.92 -23.34 29.43
CA PRO A 12 18.62 -23.19 28.77
C PRO A 12 18.71 -22.17 27.62
N ALA A 13 18.22 -22.59 26.45
CA ALA A 13 18.08 -21.72 25.29
C ALA A 13 17.10 -20.56 25.58
N PRO A 14 17.34 -19.35 25.05
CA PRO A 14 16.42 -18.22 25.21
C PRO A 14 15.07 -18.54 24.53
N PRO A 15 13.94 -18.06 25.08
CA PRO A 15 12.65 -18.29 24.47
C PRO A 15 12.61 -17.69 23.06
N ALA A 16 12.28 -18.53 22.08
CA ALA A 16 12.00 -18.08 20.73
C ALA A 16 10.91 -17.01 20.79
N ARG A 17 11.23 -15.82 20.31
CA ARG A 17 10.32 -14.68 20.20
C ARG A 17 9.09 -15.15 19.44
N ALA A 18 7.96 -15.33 20.13
CA ALA A 18 6.70 -15.66 19.49
C ALA A 18 6.32 -14.50 18.57
N TRP A 19 6.35 -14.73 17.26
CA TRP A 19 5.93 -13.74 16.28
C TRP A 19 4.42 -13.56 16.44
N ASP A 20 4.03 -12.32 16.72
CA ASP A 20 2.62 -11.94 16.85
C ASP A 20 1.91 -12.25 15.51
N PRO A 21 0.88 -13.12 15.49
CA PRO A 21 0.18 -13.50 14.26
C PRO A 21 -0.49 -12.31 13.55
N ALA A 22 -0.59 -11.16 14.20
CA ALA A 22 -1.04 -9.91 13.59
C ALA A 22 -0.02 -9.28 12.61
N ILE A 23 1.26 -9.66 12.65
CA ILE A 23 2.32 -9.09 11.79
C ILE A 23 2.35 -9.75 10.40
N LEU A 24 1.90 -11.01 10.30
CA LEU A 24 1.84 -11.78 9.05
C LEU A 24 1.04 -11.09 7.92
N PRO A 25 -0.18 -10.54 8.15
CA PRO A 25 -0.90 -9.84 7.08
C PRO A 25 -0.24 -8.53 6.66
N ILE A 26 0.46 -7.84 7.56
CA ILE A 26 1.16 -6.58 7.26
C ILE A 26 2.40 -6.85 6.39
N LEU A 27 3.16 -7.90 6.71
CA LEU A 27 4.30 -8.32 5.90
C LEU A 27 3.88 -8.85 4.53
N ALA A 28 2.74 -9.55 4.44
CA ALA A 28 2.19 -9.98 3.16
C ALA A 28 1.75 -8.79 2.30
N ALA A 29 1.07 -7.79 2.89
CA ALA A 29 0.69 -6.56 2.19
C ALA A 29 1.90 -5.75 1.73
N ALA A 30 2.94 -5.66 2.56
CA ALA A 30 4.20 -4.99 2.21
C ALA A 30 4.95 -5.71 1.09
N ALA A 31 4.96 -7.04 1.08
CA ALA A 31 5.57 -7.85 0.03
C ALA A 31 4.82 -7.69 -1.31
N VAL A 32 3.48 -7.64 -1.28
CA VAL A 32 2.66 -7.39 -2.48
C VAL A 32 2.88 -5.97 -3.01
N LEU A 33 2.99 -4.98 -2.12
CA LEU A 33 3.29 -3.59 -2.51
C LEU A 33 4.70 -3.48 -3.13
N ALA A 34 5.70 -4.12 -2.53
CA ALA A 34 7.06 -4.15 -3.06
C ALA A 34 7.14 -4.88 -4.41
N ALA A 35 6.40 -5.98 -4.58
CA ALA A 35 6.29 -6.68 -5.85
C ALA A 35 5.57 -5.83 -6.92
N ALA A 36 4.53 -5.08 -6.55
CA ALA A 36 3.84 -4.16 -7.45
C ALA A 36 4.72 -2.97 -7.86
N ILE A 37 5.50 -2.41 -6.93
CA ILE A 37 6.46 -1.34 -7.20
C ILE A 37 7.61 -1.85 -8.07
N GLY A 38 8.13 -3.04 -7.78
CA GLY A 38 9.15 -3.70 -8.59
C GLY A 38 8.65 -3.99 -10.01
N TRP A 39 7.41 -4.47 -10.14
CA TRP A 39 6.78 -4.70 -11.44
C TRP A 39 6.55 -3.39 -12.21
N LEU A 40 6.21 -2.29 -11.53
CA LEU A 40 6.04 -0.98 -12.15
C LEU A 40 7.36 -0.36 -12.62
N MET A 41 8.47 -0.64 -11.92
CA MET A 41 9.81 -0.17 -12.27
C MET A 41 10.48 -1.01 -13.37
N PHE A 42 10.18 -2.30 -13.44
CA PHE A 42 10.82 -3.25 -14.37
C PHE A 42 9.94 -3.66 -15.56
N SER A 43 8.67 -3.23 -15.59
CA SER A 43 7.85 -3.37 -16.79
C SER A 43 8.44 -2.49 -17.89
N PRO A 44 8.79 -3.04 -19.07
CA PRO A 44 9.15 -2.23 -20.21
C PRO A 44 7.97 -1.30 -20.47
N ARG A 45 8.21 0.01 -20.39
CA ARG A 45 7.22 1.00 -20.82
C ARG A 45 6.93 0.70 -22.27
N SER A 46 5.81 0.03 -22.54
CA SER A 46 5.27 -0.06 -23.88
C SER A 46 5.10 1.36 -24.35
N GLU A 47 5.98 1.79 -25.25
CA GLU A 47 5.88 3.08 -25.91
C GLU A 47 4.42 3.24 -26.36
N PRO A 48 3.73 4.34 -26.00
CA PRO A 48 2.50 4.66 -26.66
C PRO A 48 2.89 4.94 -28.11
N MET A 49 2.77 3.93 -28.97
CA MET A 49 2.93 4.06 -30.41
C MET A 49 1.82 5.00 -30.85
N ASN A 50 2.17 6.29 -30.86
CA ASN A 50 1.25 7.38 -31.05
C ASN A 50 1.21 7.59 -32.57
N PRO A 51 0.21 7.04 -33.28
CA PRO A 51 0.21 7.03 -34.74
C PRO A 51 0.17 8.44 -35.32
N VAL A 52 -0.11 9.45 -34.49
CA VAL A 52 -0.10 10.87 -34.83
C VAL A 52 1.32 11.42 -34.88
N THR A 53 2.21 11.01 -33.96
CA THR A 53 3.60 11.47 -33.93
C THR A 53 4.40 10.85 -35.07
N ASP A 54 4.21 9.55 -35.35
CA ASP A 54 4.83 8.89 -36.51
C ASP A 54 4.32 9.46 -37.83
N ARG A 55 3.04 9.86 -37.90
CA ARG A 55 2.48 10.55 -39.07
C ARG A 55 2.99 11.98 -39.20
N MET A 56 3.22 12.69 -38.10
CA MET A 56 3.85 14.02 -38.11
C MET A 56 5.30 13.93 -38.59
N VAL A 57 6.09 12.99 -38.08
CA VAL A 57 7.47 12.77 -38.53
C VAL A 57 7.50 12.33 -40.00
N ALA A 58 6.56 11.47 -40.43
CA ALA A 58 6.44 11.09 -41.84
C ALA A 58 5.96 12.25 -42.74
N LEU A 59 5.13 13.17 -42.23
CA LEU A 59 4.72 14.38 -42.94
C LEU A 59 5.87 15.38 -43.02
N GLU A 60 6.61 15.60 -41.94
CA GLU A 60 7.81 16.44 -41.91
C GLU A 60 8.88 15.90 -42.86
N GLN A 61 9.11 14.59 -42.91
CA GLN A 61 10.03 13.98 -43.88
C GLN A 61 9.53 14.11 -45.33
N ARG A 62 8.21 14.04 -45.55
CA ARG A 62 7.63 14.24 -46.89
C ARG A 62 7.63 15.69 -47.32
N VAL A 63 7.47 16.63 -46.39
CA VAL A 63 7.59 18.07 -46.64
C VAL A 63 9.06 18.41 -46.88
N ALA A 64 10.00 17.94 -46.06
CA ALA A 64 11.42 18.11 -46.30
C ALA A 64 11.87 17.48 -47.63
N ALA A 65 11.35 16.30 -47.99
CA ALA A 65 11.62 15.69 -49.29
C ALA A 65 10.93 16.44 -50.46
N ALA A 66 9.77 17.06 -50.23
CA ALA A 66 9.10 17.90 -51.21
C ALA A 66 9.83 19.24 -51.39
N GLU A 67 10.30 19.86 -50.31
CA GLU A 67 11.13 21.07 -50.32
C GLU A 67 12.48 20.80 -50.97
N THR A 68 13.12 19.66 -50.70
CA THR A 68 14.37 19.28 -51.35
C THR A 68 14.17 19.00 -52.85
N ARG A 69 13.02 18.43 -53.24
CA ARG A 69 12.65 18.27 -54.67
C ARG A 69 12.33 19.60 -55.34
N LEU A 70 11.64 20.51 -54.65
CA LEU A 70 11.31 21.84 -55.17
C LEU A 70 12.56 22.73 -55.27
N ALA A 71 13.51 22.58 -54.33
CA ALA A 71 14.83 23.20 -54.36
C ALA A 71 15.80 22.54 -55.38
N ALA A 72 15.56 21.29 -55.78
CA ALA A 72 16.28 20.62 -56.86
C ALA A 72 15.70 20.95 -58.26
N ASP A 73 14.49 21.48 -58.34
CA ASP A 73 13.81 21.83 -59.59
C ASP A 73 13.86 23.30 -60.07
N PRO A 74 14.67 24.24 -59.52
CA PRO A 74 14.90 25.51 -60.22
C PRO A 74 15.71 25.29 -61.49
N ALA A 75 16.52 24.21 -61.56
CA ALA A 75 17.26 23.84 -62.75
C ALA A 75 16.34 23.30 -63.87
N ALA A 76 15.28 22.54 -63.55
CA ALA A 76 14.33 22.08 -64.57
C ALA A 76 13.32 23.16 -64.94
N LEU A 77 12.91 24.03 -64.01
CA LEU A 77 12.13 25.22 -64.34
C LEU A 77 12.95 26.23 -65.15
N ALA A 78 14.24 26.42 -64.85
CA ALA A 78 15.14 27.23 -65.67
C ALA A 78 15.43 26.57 -67.03
N ALA A 79 15.55 25.24 -67.10
CA ALA A 79 15.70 24.53 -68.37
C ALA A 79 14.41 24.59 -69.20
N LEU A 80 13.23 24.53 -68.57
CA LEU A 80 11.93 24.71 -69.23
C LEU A 80 11.74 26.16 -69.67
N SER A 81 12.08 27.16 -68.85
CA SER A 81 12.00 28.57 -69.25
C SER A 81 13.01 28.91 -70.35
N THR A 82 14.20 28.33 -70.32
CA THR A 82 15.20 28.47 -71.39
C THR A 82 14.73 27.77 -72.68
N ARG A 83 14.06 26.61 -72.58
CA ARG A 83 13.48 25.91 -73.74
C ARG A 83 12.25 26.62 -74.28
N VAL A 84 11.42 27.23 -73.44
CA VAL A 84 10.28 28.05 -73.84
C VAL A 84 10.76 29.35 -74.47
N ALA A 85 11.75 30.04 -73.89
CA ALA A 85 12.37 31.23 -74.49
C ALA A 85 13.10 30.91 -75.80
N ALA A 86 13.76 29.75 -75.91
CA ALA A 86 14.34 29.29 -77.18
C ALA A 86 13.26 28.91 -78.21
N ALA A 87 12.13 28.34 -77.78
CA ALA A 87 11.00 28.04 -78.64
C ALA A 87 10.26 29.31 -79.09
N GLU A 88 10.13 30.32 -78.23
CA GLU A 88 9.59 31.64 -78.55
C GLU A 88 10.53 32.42 -79.46
N ALA A 89 11.85 32.42 -79.21
CA ALA A 89 12.84 33.02 -80.10
C ALA A 89 12.88 32.30 -81.48
N ALA A 90 12.68 30.98 -81.50
CA ALA A 90 12.53 30.21 -82.74
C ALA A 90 11.20 30.54 -83.45
N ALA A 91 10.10 30.71 -82.71
CA ALA A 91 8.81 31.11 -83.29
C ALA A 91 8.83 32.55 -83.81
N GLN A 92 9.48 33.47 -83.09
CA GLN A 92 9.66 34.88 -83.47
C GLN A 92 10.61 35.03 -84.65
N SER A 93 11.70 34.24 -84.74
CA SER A 93 12.57 34.23 -85.92
C SER A 93 11.90 33.58 -87.15
N THR A 94 10.94 32.68 -86.94
CA THR A 94 10.11 32.12 -88.01
C THR A 94 9.01 33.09 -88.45
N SER A 95 8.41 33.84 -87.51
CA SER A 95 7.37 34.87 -87.78
C SER A 95 7.95 36.17 -88.37
N ALA A 96 9.16 36.57 -87.95
CA ALA A 96 9.87 37.73 -88.48
C ALA A 96 10.53 37.46 -89.85
N ARG A 97 10.56 36.21 -90.32
CA ARG A 97 10.96 35.89 -91.69
C ARG A 97 9.72 36.10 -92.57
N PRO A 98 9.67 37.14 -93.42
CA PRO A 98 8.49 37.40 -94.24
C PRO A 98 8.23 36.17 -95.11
N ALA A 99 7.08 35.52 -94.91
CA ALA A 99 6.65 34.36 -95.69
C ALA A 99 6.22 34.72 -97.13
N ASP A 100 6.26 36.00 -97.51
CA ASP A 100 5.62 36.49 -98.74
C ASP A 100 6.52 37.04 -99.84
N SER A 101 7.84 37.16 -99.68
CA SER A 101 8.68 37.73 -100.76
C SER A 101 9.46 36.69 -101.57
N GLY A 102 9.84 35.54 -101.02
CA GLY A 102 10.73 34.60 -101.73
C GLY A 102 10.09 33.89 -102.93
N ALA A 103 8.85 33.40 -102.77
CA ALA A 103 8.14 32.68 -103.83
C ALA A 103 7.44 33.64 -104.80
N GLY A 104 6.87 34.75 -104.29
CA GLY A 104 6.27 35.80 -105.11
C GLY A 104 7.29 36.48 -106.03
N ASP A 105 8.46 36.85 -105.50
CA ASP A 105 9.52 37.48 -106.30
C ASP A 105 10.16 36.47 -107.27
N ALA A 106 10.27 35.18 -106.91
CA ALA A 106 10.77 34.15 -107.81
C ALA A 106 9.79 33.85 -108.96
N VAL A 107 8.48 33.85 -108.69
CA VAL A 107 7.43 33.66 -109.71
C VAL A 107 7.31 34.91 -110.59
N ALA A 108 7.40 36.11 -110.03
CA ALA A 108 7.45 37.36 -110.79
C ALA A 108 8.70 37.42 -111.69
N ALA A 109 9.87 37.05 -111.16
CA ALA A 109 11.11 36.96 -111.93
C ALA A 109 11.04 35.85 -113.00
N LEU A 110 10.33 34.73 -112.77
CA LEU A 110 10.10 33.71 -113.80
C LEU A 110 9.19 34.25 -114.91
N ASN A 111 8.14 35.01 -114.56
CA ASN A 111 7.19 35.56 -115.53
C ASN A 111 7.83 36.64 -116.42
N GLU A 112 8.69 37.50 -115.84
CA GLU A 112 9.49 38.49 -116.56
C GLU A 112 10.59 37.83 -117.42
N ARG A 113 11.10 36.67 -117.00
CA ARG A 113 12.04 35.86 -117.79
C ARG A 113 11.36 35.13 -118.94
N LEU A 114 10.13 34.66 -118.76
CA LEU A 114 9.35 34.04 -119.83
C LEU A 114 9.08 35.05 -120.96
N SER A 115 8.71 36.28 -120.61
CA SER A 115 8.48 37.35 -121.58
C SER A 115 9.75 37.82 -122.29
N SER A 116 10.90 37.88 -121.61
CA SER A 116 12.18 38.19 -122.26
C SER A 116 12.64 37.08 -123.24
N ILE A 117 12.41 35.80 -122.91
CA ILE A 117 12.66 34.66 -123.81
C ILE A 117 11.74 34.72 -125.02
N GLU A 118 10.46 35.07 -124.85
CA GLU A 118 9.52 35.20 -125.97
C GLU A 118 9.88 36.35 -126.91
N THR A 119 10.36 37.46 -126.35
CA THR A 119 10.83 38.63 -127.12
C THR A 119 12.12 38.33 -127.89
N LEU A 120 13.02 37.55 -127.28
CA LEU A 120 14.25 37.06 -127.93
C LEU A 120 13.95 35.99 -128.99
N ALA A 121 12.98 35.09 -128.77
CA ALA A 121 12.56 34.10 -129.76
C ALA A 121 12.02 34.78 -131.03
N ARG A 122 11.23 35.86 -130.86
CA ARG A 122 10.78 36.72 -131.96
C ARG A 122 11.93 37.44 -132.68
N SER A 123 12.98 37.85 -131.97
CA SER A 123 14.14 38.51 -132.61
C SER A 123 15.07 37.54 -133.34
N THR A 124 15.16 36.27 -132.89
CA THR A 124 15.90 35.21 -133.59
C THR A 124 15.16 34.64 -134.80
N ALA A 125 13.83 34.64 -134.80
CA ALA A 125 13.04 34.18 -135.94
C ALA A 125 13.15 35.08 -137.19
N ALA A 126 13.71 36.30 -137.03
CA ALA A 126 13.78 37.31 -138.09
C ALA A 126 15.13 37.39 -138.84
N ARG A 127 16.06 36.42 -138.68
CA ARG A 127 17.42 36.52 -139.27
C ARG A 127 17.76 35.37 -140.24
N PRO A 128 18.24 35.64 -141.48
CA PRO A 128 18.62 34.60 -142.43
C PRO A 128 19.95 33.91 -142.03
N ALA A 129 20.00 32.60 -142.28
CA ALA A 129 21.03 31.67 -141.80
C ALA A 129 22.41 31.83 -142.48
N GLY A 130 23.50 31.74 -141.70
CA GLY A 130 24.86 31.57 -142.24
C GLY A 130 26.08 32.04 -141.43
N ASP A 131 26.03 32.22 -140.10
CA ASP A 131 27.16 32.81 -139.32
C ASP A 131 27.67 31.92 -138.16
N PRO A 132 28.95 31.48 -138.13
CA PRO A 132 29.52 30.63 -137.07
C PRO A 132 29.53 31.28 -135.67
N ALA A 133 29.44 32.61 -135.57
CA ALA A 133 29.29 33.31 -134.29
C ALA A 133 27.97 32.99 -133.57
N ALA A 134 26.91 32.66 -134.33
CA ALA A 134 25.61 32.28 -133.77
C ALA A 134 25.63 30.88 -133.12
N ALA A 135 26.46 29.97 -133.64
CA ALA A 135 26.65 28.64 -133.07
C ALA A 135 27.39 28.69 -131.73
N ALA A 136 28.43 29.54 -131.62
CA ALA A 136 29.16 29.74 -130.36
C ALA A 136 28.26 30.33 -129.26
N ALA A 137 27.42 31.32 -129.61
CA ALA A 137 26.43 31.90 -128.69
C ALA A 137 25.36 30.87 -128.23
N MET A 138 25.00 29.92 -129.09
CA MET A 138 24.08 28.83 -128.74
C MET A 138 24.72 27.87 -127.73
N VAL A 139 25.99 27.51 -127.92
CA VAL A 139 26.75 26.64 -126.99
C VAL A 139 26.90 27.31 -125.62
N GLU A 140 27.25 28.60 -125.57
CA GLU A 140 27.34 29.35 -124.31
C GLU A 140 25.99 29.41 -123.57
N ARG A 141 24.88 29.57 -124.32
CA ARG A 141 23.52 29.52 -123.75
C ARG A 141 23.15 28.14 -123.21
N LEU A 142 23.54 27.07 -123.90
CA LEU A 142 23.32 25.70 -123.43
C LEU A 142 24.12 25.45 -122.14
N THR A 143 25.39 25.85 -122.08
CA THR A 143 26.21 25.76 -120.87
C THR A 143 25.61 26.57 -119.71
N ALA A 144 25.12 27.78 -119.98
CA ALA A 144 24.42 28.59 -118.98
C ALA A 144 23.09 27.95 -118.53
N ALA A 145 22.35 27.31 -119.43
CA ALA A 145 21.14 26.57 -119.10
C ALA A 145 21.45 25.33 -118.25
N THR A 146 22.52 24.59 -118.56
CA THR A 146 23.00 23.45 -117.76
C THR A 146 23.40 23.88 -116.35
N ASN A 147 24.17 24.96 -116.21
CA ASN A 147 24.56 25.48 -114.89
C ASN A 147 23.34 25.96 -114.08
N ARG A 148 22.32 26.52 -114.73
CA ARG A 148 21.06 26.91 -114.08
C ARG A 148 20.25 25.70 -113.64
N LEU A 149 20.21 24.63 -114.44
CA LEU A 149 19.57 23.37 -114.05
C LEU A 149 20.25 22.78 -112.81
N GLN A 150 21.59 22.72 -112.78
CA GLN A 150 22.34 22.28 -111.60
C GLN A 150 22.05 23.15 -110.36
N GLY A 151 21.92 24.47 -110.54
CA GLY A 151 21.53 25.38 -109.46
C GLY A 151 20.11 25.15 -108.94
N LEU A 152 19.17 24.84 -109.83
CA LEU A 152 17.79 24.49 -109.47
C LEU A 152 17.72 23.13 -108.76
N GLU A 153 18.48 22.14 -109.22
CA GLU A 153 18.60 20.83 -108.55
C GLU A 153 19.18 20.99 -107.14
N ALA A 154 20.20 21.83 -106.96
CA ALA A 154 20.75 22.14 -105.65
C ALA A 154 19.74 22.89 -104.75
N ALA A 155 18.97 23.83 -105.31
CA ALA A 155 17.92 24.55 -104.59
C ALA A 155 16.75 23.63 -104.20
N ASP A 156 16.37 22.70 -105.07
CA ASP A 156 15.37 21.67 -104.81
C ASP A 156 15.83 20.70 -103.72
N GLY A 157 17.09 20.26 -103.75
CA GLY A 157 17.68 19.47 -102.67
C GLY A 157 17.71 20.22 -101.33
N ALA A 158 18.03 21.52 -101.33
CA ALA A 158 17.97 22.36 -100.13
C ALA A 158 16.54 22.59 -99.64
N ALA A 159 15.56 22.74 -100.54
CA ALA A 159 14.15 22.82 -100.21
C ALA A 159 13.65 21.50 -99.59
N GLY A 160 14.02 20.36 -100.18
CA GLY A 160 13.73 19.02 -99.66
C GLY A 160 14.30 18.81 -98.25
N ALA A 161 15.54 19.23 -97.99
CA ALA A 161 16.15 19.16 -96.66
C ALA A 161 15.40 20.01 -95.62
N ARG A 162 14.97 21.23 -95.99
CA ARG A 162 14.17 22.10 -95.10
C ARG A 162 12.78 21.53 -94.84
N ILE A 163 12.14 20.96 -95.86
CA ILE A 163 10.85 20.26 -95.73
C ILE A 163 11.00 19.08 -94.75
N GLY A 164 12.07 18.29 -94.87
CA GLY A 164 12.40 17.22 -93.92
C GLY A 164 12.54 17.72 -92.47
N GLN A 165 13.30 18.80 -92.25
CA GLN A 165 13.44 19.40 -90.92
C GLN A 165 12.12 19.93 -90.35
N ILE A 166 11.26 20.52 -91.18
CA ILE A 166 9.93 20.97 -90.77
C ILE A 166 9.06 19.77 -90.38
N ALA A 167 9.11 18.68 -91.15
CA ALA A 167 8.40 17.45 -90.83
C ALA A 167 8.84 16.85 -89.48
N ASP A 168 10.14 16.82 -89.19
CA ASP A 168 10.67 16.35 -87.91
C ASP A 168 10.21 17.24 -86.73
N ARG A 169 10.23 18.57 -86.90
CA ARG A 169 9.73 19.52 -85.90
C ARG A 169 8.23 19.37 -85.66
N ILE A 170 7.44 19.13 -86.71
CA ILE A 170 6.00 18.84 -86.59
C ILE A 170 5.81 17.55 -85.79
N ALA A 171 6.53 16.48 -86.12
CA ALA A 171 6.45 15.23 -85.37
C ALA A 171 6.89 15.39 -83.89
N GLU A 172 7.85 16.25 -83.58
CA GLU A 172 8.22 16.57 -82.20
C GLU A 172 7.13 17.36 -81.47
N ALA A 173 6.53 18.36 -82.14
CA ALA A 173 5.41 19.14 -81.61
C ALA A 173 4.19 18.25 -81.31
N GLU A 174 3.85 17.32 -82.21
CA GLU A 174 2.78 16.34 -82.00
C GLU A 174 3.02 15.47 -80.76
N ARG A 175 4.26 14.99 -80.56
CA ARG A 175 4.64 14.26 -79.34
C ARG A 175 4.54 15.13 -78.09
N ALA A 176 4.86 16.42 -78.17
CA ALA A 176 4.72 17.35 -77.06
C ALA A 176 3.25 17.60 -76.70
N ILE A 177 2.38 17.79 -77.70
CA ILE A 177 0.93 17.94 -77.51
C ILE A 177 0.34 16.68 -76.85
N ALA A 178 0.74 15.49 -77.30
CA ALA A 178 0.30 14.24 -76.68
C ALA A 178 0.71 14.14 -75.19
N ARG A 179 1.93 14.59 -74.84
CA ARG A 179 2.38 14.65 -73.44
C ARG A 179 1.59 15.66 -72.61
N ILE A 180 1.27 16.82 -73.16
CA ILE A 180 0.44 17.83 -72.49
C ILE A 180 -0.96 17.26 -72.21
N GLY A 181 -1.59 16.61 -73.20
CA GLY A 181 -2.89 15.97 -73.00
C GLY A 181 -2.86 14.88 -71.91
N ALA A 182 -1.78 14.09 -71.82
CA ALA A 182 -1.63 13.10 -70.75
C ALA A 182 -1.41 13.73 -69.36
N LEU A 183 -0.74 14.88 -69.27
CA LEU A 183 -0.58 15.63 -68.03
C LEU A 183 -1.90 16.26 -67.58
N ASP A 184 -2.67 16.80 -68.53
CA ASP A 184 -3.99 17.38 -68.27
C ASP A 184 -4.95 16.32 -67.70
N GLN A 185 -5.01 15.13 -68.31
CA GLN A 185 -5.78 14.00 -67.77
C GLN A 185 -5.37 13.61 -66.34
N ARG A 186 -4.06 13.61 -66.05
CA ARG A 186 -3.55 13.33 -64.70
C ARG A 186 -3.93 14.43 -63.71
N LEU A 187 -3.89 15.69 -64.14
CA LEU A 187 -4.29 16.83 -63.33
C LEU A 187 -5.79 16.75 -63.00
N THR A 188 -6.65 16.51 -63.99
CA THR A 188 -8.10 16.33 -63.76
C THR A 188 -8.40 15.16 -62.82
N ALA A 189 -7.66 14.05 -62.95
CA ALA A 189 -7.81 12.91 -62.04
C ALA A 189 -7.38 13.25 -60.59
N LEU A 190 -6.33 14.07 -60.43
CA LEU A 190 -5.90 14.59 -59.12
C LEU A 190 -6.91 15.56 -58.54
N GLU A 191 -7.40 16.52 -59.33
CA GLU A 191 -8.42 17.51 -58.95
C GLU A 191 -9.71 16.83 -58.50
N THR A 192 -10.07 15.70 -59.11
CA THR A 192 -11.27 14.93 -58.74
C THR A 192 -11.03 14.06 -57.50
N SER A 193 -9.85 13.45 -57.35
CA SER A 193 -9.60 12.47 -56.29
C SER A 193 -9.17 13.06 -54.95
N VAL A 194 -8.45 14.19 -54.95
CA VAL A 194 -7.95 14.83 -53.71
C VAL A 194 -9.09 15.30 -52.79
N PRO A 195 -10.14 15.98 -53.28
CA PRO A 195 -11.27 16.39 -52.42
C PRO A 195 -11.94 15.20 -51.73
N GLY A 196 -12.19 14.11 -52.47
CA GLY A 196 -12.80 12.90 -51.90
C GLY A 196 -11.94 12.25 -50.80
N ARG A 197 -10.62 12.25 -50.97
CA ARG A 197 -9.69 11.75 -49.95
C ARG A 197 -9.66 12.65 -48.71
N ILE A 198 -9.72 13.98 -48.89
CA ILE A 198 -9.79 14.94 -47.79
C ILE A 198 -11.07 14.71 -46.99
N SER A 199 -12.24 14.67 -47.64
CA SER A 199 -13.52 14.45 -46.95
C SER A 199 -13.58 13.09 -46.23
N ALA A 200 -12.99 12.03 -46.81
CA ALA A 200 -12.91 10.73 -46.15
C ALA A 200 -12.04 10.78 -44.88
N VAL A 201 -10.91 11.48 -44.92
CA VAL A 201 -10.04 11.68 -43.76
C VAL A 201 -10.73 12.53 -42.70
N GLU A 202 -11.41 13.61 -43.09
CA GLU A 202 -12.19 14.47 -42.18
C GLU A 202 -13.30 13.67 -41.47
N ALA A 203 -14.06 12.85 -42.21
CA ALA A 203 -15.08 11.97 -41.64
C ALA A 203 -14.48 10.94 -40.67
N GLN A 204 -13.33 10.35 -41.04
CA GLN A 204 -12.62 9.40 -40.18
C GLN A 204 -12.12 10.08 -38.89
N ILE A 205 -11.59 11.29 -38.97
CA ILE A 205 -11.14 12.06 -37.80
C ILE A 205 -12.34 12.40 -36.90
N GLY A 206 -13.45 12.89 -37.47
CA GLY A 206 -14.67 13.20 -36.72
C GLY A 206 -15.22 11.98 -35.97
N SER A 207 -15.33 10.83 -36.64
CA SER A 207 -15.80 9.59 -36.00
C SER A 207 -14.88 9.12 -34.86
N ARG A 208 -13.55 9.25 -35.03
CA ARG A 208 -12.58 8.91 -33.99
C ARG A 208 -12.64 9.88 -32.81
N ALA A 209 -12.83 11.17 -33.06
CA ALA A 209 -12.99 12.16 -32.01
C ALA A 209 -14.22 11.86 -31.15
N THR A 210 -15.39 11.64 -31.76
CA THR A 210 -16.62 11.28 -31.04
C THR A 210 -16.48 9.96 -30.28
N ALA A 211 -15.82 8.94 -30.87
CA ALA A 211 -15.58 7.67 -30.17
C ALA A 211 -14.66 7.84 -28.95
N LEU A 212 -13.62 8.69 -29.05
CA LEU A 212 -12.73 9.01 -27.95
C LEU A 212 -13.46 9.79 -26.86
N GLU A 213 -14.27 10.80 -27.21
CA GLU A 213 -15.09 11.57 -26.27
C GLU A 213 -16.04 10.66 -25.48
N ASN A 214 -16.75 9.76 -26.17
CA ASN A 214 -17.65 8.80 -25.53
C ASN A 214 -16.90 7.84 -24.60
N THR A 215 -15.74 7.34 -25.04
CA THR A 215 -14.91 6.43 -24.24
C THR A 215 -14.36 7.13 -23.00
N LEU A 216 -13.89 8.38 -23.14
CA LEU A 216 -13.39 9.18 -22.03
C LEU A 216 -14.51 9.51 -21.03
N GLY A 217 -15.69 9.93 -21.52
CA GLY A 217 -16.86 10.17 -20.67
C GLY A 217 -17.27 8.93 -19.88
N ALA A 218 -17.32 7.76 -20.53
CA ALA A 218 -17.62 6.49 -19.85
C ALA A 218 -16.56 6.11 -18.80
N ARG A 219 -15.27 6.28 -19.12
CA ARG A 219 -14.18 5.99 -18.17
C ARG A 219 -14.19 6.94 -16.97
N ILE A 220 -14.44 8.23 -17.20
CA ILE A 220 -14.58 9.23 -16.14
C ILE A 220 -15.74 8.86 -15.23
N GLY A 221 -16.93 8.60 -15.78
CA GLY A 221 -18.09 8.19 -14.98
C GLY A 221 -17.87 6.89 -14.20
N ALA A 222 -17.18 5.90 -14.78
CA ALA A 222 -16.84 4.65 -14.10
C ALA A 222 -15.84 4.87 -12.94
N VAL A 223 -14.83 5.71 -13.14
CA VAL A 223 -13.85 6.07 -12.10
C VAL A 223 -14.52 6.86 -10.98
N GLU A 224 -15.36 7.85 -11.30
CA GLU A 224 -16.12 8.63 -10.33
C GLU A 224 -17.07 7.74 -9.52
N GLY A 225 -17.82 6.84 -10.19
CA GLY A 225 -18.72 5.90 -9.52
C GLY A 225 -17.98 4.93 -8.59
N THR A 226 -16.87 4.36 -9.05
CA THR A 226 -16.05 3.45 -8.23
C THR A 226 -15.42 4.18 -7.04
N THR A 227 -14.93 5.40 -7.24
CA THR A 227 -14.31 6.20 -6.18
C THR A 227 -15.33 6.62 -5.14
N SER A 228 -16.52 7.06 -5.57
CA SER A 228 -17.63 7.39 -4.68
C SER A 228 -18.07 6.19 -3.84
N SER A 229 -18.27 5.03 -4.46
CA SER A 229 -18.62 3.79 -3.76
C SER A 229 -17.56 3.38 -2.72
N ARG A 230 -16.28 3.41 -3.10
CA ARG A 230 -15.17 3.10 -2.17
C ARG A 230 -15.08 4.12 -1.03
N ALA A 231 -15.36 5.40 -1.27
CA ALA A 231 -15.38 6.42 -0.24
C ALA A 231 -16.50 6.17 0.78
N THR A 232 -17.72 5.86 0.31
CA THR A 232 -18.84 5.51 1.19
C THR A 232 -18.57 4.24 1.99
N GLU A 233 -18.00 3.21 1.36
CA GLU A 233 -17.65 1.97 2.06
C GLU A 233 -16.55 2.20 3.10
N ALA A 234 -15.50 2.94 2.77
CA ALA A 234 -14.43 3.28 3.71
C ALA A 234 -14.97 4.09 4.90
N GLU A 235 -15.88 5.03 4.66
CA GLU A 235 -16.52 5.82 5.70
C GLU A 235 -17.38 4.94 6.62
N ALA A 236 -18.15 4.00 6.07
CA ALA A 236 -18.94 3.04 6.84
C ALA A 236 -18.05 2.13 7.70
N GLN A 237 -16.95 1.61 7.14
CA GLN A 237 -15.98 0.80 7.87
C GLN A 237 -15.29 1.58 8.99
N ALA A 238 -14.95 2.85 8.75
CA ALA A 238 -14.37 3.72 9.77
C ALA A 238 -15.35 3.97 10.94
N ARG A 239 -16.62 4.26 10.64
CA ARG A 239 -17.69 4.41 11.66
C ARG A 239 -17.85 3.14 12.49
N GLN A 240 -17.86 1.97 11.86
CA GLN A 240 -17.96 0.68 12.55
C GLN A 240 -16.76 0.41 13.48
N ARG A 241 -15.53 0.72 13.02
CA ARG A 241 -14.32 0.56 13.84
C ARG A 241 -14.32 1.51 15.05
N LEU A 242 -14.77 2.75 14.87
CA LEU A 242 -14.91 3.71 15.97
C LEU A 242 -15.91 3.22 17.01
N ALA A 243 -17.12 2.80 16.58
CA ALA A 243 -18.13 2.27 17.49
C ALA A 243 -17.63 1.03 18.26
N ALA A 244 -16.90 0.12 17.60
CA ALA A 244 -16.32 -1.05 18.24
C ALA A 244 -15.22 -0.69 19.26
N LEU A 245 -14.38 0.32 18.97
CA LEU A 245 -13.38 0.82 19.92
C LEU A 245 -14.04 1.50 21.13
N GLU A 246 -15.07 2.31 20.91
CA GLU A 246 -15.84 2.96 21.98
C GLU A 246 -16.48 1.94 22.92
N GLN A 247 -17.06 0.86 22.37
CA GLN A 247 -17.62 -0.24 23.17
C GLN A 247 -16.54 -0.95 23.98
N ARG A 248 -15.36 -1.21 23.40
CA ARG A 248 -14.23 -1.83 24.11
C ARG A 248 -13.70 -0.95 25.23
N LEU A 249 -13.59 0.36 25.02
CA LEU A 249 -13.16 1.31 26.05
C LEU A 249 -14.17 1.39 27.19
N THR A 250 -15.46 1.46 26.87
CA THR A 250 -16.53 1.45 27.88
C THR A 250 -16.49 0.16 28.70
N GLY A 251 -16.30 -1.00 28.04
CA GLY A 251 -16.14 -2.29 28.72
C GLY A 251 -14.92 -2.31 29.65
N LYS A 252 -13.76 -1.83 29.19
CA LYS A 252 -12.52 -1.78 29.99
C LYS A 252 -12.62 -0.83 31.17
N LEU A 253 -13.27 0.32 31.01
CA LEU A 253 -13.55 1.25 32.11
C LEU A 253 -14.48 0.61 33.15
N GLY A 254 -15.50 -0.13 32.70
CA GLY A 254 -16.38 -0.90 33.59
C GLY A 254 -15.63 -1.99 34.37
N GLU A 255 -14.78 -2.77 33.69
CA GLU A 255 -13.92 -3.79 34.32
C GLU A 255 -12.96 -3.18 35.35
N ALA A 256 -12.33 -2.06 35.02
CA ALA A 256 -11.43 -1.35 35.92
C ALA A 256 -12.17 -0.81 37.15
N GLY A 257 -13.35 -0.20 36.96
CA GLY A 257 -14.19 0.28 38.06
C GLY A 257 -14.68 -0.86 38.97
N ALA A 258 -14.99 -2.03 38.41
CA ALA A 258 -15.33 -3.21 39.21
C ALA A 258 -14.11 -3.76 39.97
N ALA A 259 -12.91 -3.70 39.38
CA ALA A 259 -11.68 -4.11 40.05
C ALA A 259 -11.32 -3.19 41.23
N THR A 260 -11.45 -1.88 41.06
CA THR A 260 -11.23 -0.92 42.15
C THR A 260 -12.24 -1.13 43.28
N ALA A 261 -13.53 -1.27 42.97
CA ALA A 261 -14.56 -1.56 43.98
C ALA A 261 -14.29 -2.85 44.77
N ARG A 262 -13.77 -3.90 44.11
CA ARG A 262 -13.37 -5.16 44.78
C ARG A 262 -12.15 -4.96 45.69
N LEU A 263 -11.19 -4.14 45.29
CA LEU A 263 -10.03 -3.81 46.14
C LEU A 263 -10.45 -2.99 47.35
N GLU A 264 -11.30 -1.97 47.16
CA GLU A 264 -11.85 -1.16 48.23
C GLU A 264 -12.63 -2.02 49.23
N ALA A 265 -13.46 -2.94 48.75
CA ALA A 265 -14.18 -3.89 49.60
C ALA A 265 -13.24 -4.82 50.39
N ARG A 266 -12.12 -5.26 49.79
CA ARG A 266 -11.10 -6.07 50.48
C ARG A 266 -10.39 -5.26 51.57
N VAL A 267 -10.00 -4.02 51.27
CA VAL A 267 -9.36 -3.13 52.26
C VAL A 267 -10.32 -2.85 53.43
N ALA A 268 -11.58 -2.54 53.14
CA ALA A 268 -12.60 -2.33 54.18
C ALA A 268 -12.79 -3.57 55.07
N ARG A 269 -12.81 -4.77 54.48
CA ARG A 269 -12.88 -6.04 55.24
C ARG A 269 -11.67 -6.23 56.14
N LEU A 270 -10.45 -5.99 55.64
CA LEU A 270 -9.24 -6.12 56.45
C LEU A 270 -9.24 -5.14 57.62
N ALA A 271 -9.59 -3.88 57.37
CA ALA A 271 -9.71 -2.86 58.42
C ALA A 271 -10.75 -3.25 59.48
N GLN A 272 -11.87 -3.84 59.08
CA GLN A 272 -12.90 -4.34 60.00
C GLN A 272 -12.39 -5.51 60.86
N VAL A 273 -11.69 -6.47 60.27
CA VAL A 273 -11.08 -7.60 61.00
C VAL A 273 -10.01 -7.11 61.98
N ASP A 274 -9.18 -6.16 61.57
CA ASP A 274 -8.14 -5.60 62.44
C ASP A 274 -8.75 -4.79 63.60
N GLY A 275 -9.83 -4.05 63.35
CA GLY A 275 -10.61 -3.40 64.41
C GLY A 275 -11.18 -4.39 65.43
N LEU A 276 -11.72 -5.53 64.97
CA LEU A 276 -12.21 -6.59 65.85
C LEU A 276 -11.09 -7.25 66.67
N ARG A 277 -9.93 -7.50 66.06
CA ARG A 277 -8.75 -8.05 66.76
C ARG A 277 -8.27 -7.11 67.86
N LEU A 278 -8.21 -5.81 67.58
CA LEU A 278 -7.81 -4.81 68.57
C LEU A 278 -8.80 -4.75 69.74
N ALA A 279 -10.11 -4.70 69.44
CA ALA A 279 -11.16 -4.68 70.47
C ALA A 279 -11.12 -5.94 71.35
N LEU A 280 -10.90 -7.12 70.76
CA LEU A 280 -10.77 -8.38 71.50
C LEU A 280 -9.55 -8.38 72.43
N ASN A 281 -8.40 -7.88 71.95
CA ASN A 281 -7.16 -7.85 72.74
C ASN A 281 -7.22 -6.83 73.89
N GLU A 282 -7.89 -5.70 73.67
CA GLU A 282 -8.06 -4.66 74.68
C GLU A 282 -9.20 -4.95 75.67
N GLY A 283 -9.97 -6.03 75.47
CA GLY A 283 -11.10 -6.36 76.32
C GLY A 283 -12.28 -5.40 76.16
N ARG A 284 -12.44 -4.80 74.98
CA ARG A 284 -13.58 -3.92 74.67
C ARG A 284 -14.77 -4.73 74.13
N ALA A 285 -15.98 -4.29 74.44
CA ALA A 285 -17.20 -4.86 73.90
C ALA A 285 -17.17 -4.79 72.36
N LEU A 286 -17.52 -5.89 71.70
CA LEU A 286 -17.40 -6.03 70.25
C LEU A 286 -18.60 -5.43 69.49
N GLN A 287 -19.68 -5.02 70.17
CA GLN A 287 -20.90 -4.47 69.55
C GLN A 287 -20.63 -3.47 68.42
N PRO A 288 -19.76 -2.45 68.59
CA PRO A 288 -19.57 -1.44 67.55
C PRO A 288 -18.93 -2.01 66.27
N ALA A 289 -18.04 -3.00 66.45
CA ALA A 289 -17.32 -3.63 65.35
C ALA A 289 -18.12 -4.78 64.70
N LEU A 290 -19.03 -5.40 65.45
CA LEU A 290 -19.94 -6.44 64.95
C LEU A 290 -21.12 -5.87 64.17
N ALA A 291 -21.52 -4.62 64.41
CA ALA A 291 -22.64 -3.97 63.73
C ALA A 291 -22.52 -3.91 62.20
N GLY A 292 -21.28 -3.98 61.69
CA GLY A 292 -21.01 -3.99 60.24
C GLY A 292 -20.90 -5.38 59.61
N LEU A 293 -21.12 -6.47 60.35
CA LEU A 293 -21.07 -7.83 59.81
C LEU A 293 -22.47 -8.36 59.54
N GLU A 294 -22.69 -8.87 58.33
CA GLU A 294 -23.98 -9.45 57.89
C GLU A 294 -24.31 -10.75 58.64
N SER A 295 -23.30 -11.49 59.10
CA SER A 295 -23.46 -12.72 59.88
C SER A 295 -22.26 -12.93 60.83
N PRO A 296 -22.27 -12.32 62.02
CA PRO A 296 -21.18 -12.47 62.97
C PRO A 296 -21.17 -13.89 63.57
N PRO A 297 -20.01 -14.57 63.63
CA PRO A 297 -19.89 -15.87 64.30
C PRO A 297 -20.39 -15.83 65.75
N ALA A 298 -21.08 -16.89 66.18
CA ALA A 298 -21.65 -16.99 67.53
C ALA A 298 -20.60 -16.76 68.65
N ALA A 299 -19.37 -17.22 68.44
CA ALA A 299 -18.25 -17.03 69.37
C ALA A 299 -17.81 -15.56 69.54
N LEU A 300 -18.16 -14.67 68.61
CA LEU A 300 -17.95 -13.23 68.76
C LEU A 300 -19.19 -12.52 69.32
N GLN A 301 -20.40 -13.03 69.02
CA GLN A 301 -21.65 -12.48 69.55
C GLN A 301 -21.75 -12.56 71.07
N GLN A 302 -21.16 -13.59 71.71
CA GLN A 302 -21.10 -13.67 73.17
C GLN A 302 -20.38 -12.46 73.82
N TYR A 303 -19.46 -11.82 73.08
CA TYR A 303 -18.71 -10.63 73.53
C TYR A 303 -19.25 -9.34 72.92
N ALA A 304 -20.46 -9.37 72.35
CA ALA A 304 -21.10 -8.20 71.80
C ALA A 304 -21.33 -7.15 72.89
N THR A 305 -22.01 -7.52 73.98
CA THR A 305 -22.33 -6.65 75.11
C THR A 305 -21.45 -6.89 76.33
N THR A 306 -20.92 -8.10 76.50
CA THR A 306 -20.03 -8.45 77.62
C THR A 306 -18.57 -8.29 77.19
N PRO A 307 -17.75 -7.50 77.91
CA PRO A 307 -16.34 -7.34 77.56
C PRO A 307 -15.60 -8.69 77.66
N PRO A 308 -14.81 -9.09 76.65
CA PRO A 308 -14.00 -10.30 76.73
C PRO A 308 -12.91 -10.13 77.80
N PRO A 309 -12.54 -11.20 78.53
CA PRO A 309 -11.45 -11.13 79.49
C PRO A 309 -10.13 -10.88 78.76
N THR A 310 -9.39 -9.84 79.18
CA THR A 310 -8.05 -9.58 78.67
C THR A 310 -7.07 -10.66 79.13
N GLU A 311 -5.94 -10.81 78.44
CA GLU A 311 -4.92 -11.78 78.85
C GLU A 311 -4.37 -11.49 80.26
N ALA A 312 -4.26 -10.21 80.62
CA ALA A 312 -3.90 -9.80 81.98
C ALA A 312 -4.98 -10.24 83.00
N ALA A 313 -6.26 -10.08 82.67
CA ALA A 313 -7.35 -10.54 83.53
C ALA A 313 -7.37 -12.07 83.65
N LEU A 314 -7.10 -12.82 82.57
CA LEU A 314 -6.98 -14.28 82.60
C LEU A 314 -5.81 -14.75 83.46
N ARG A 315 -4.67 -14.05 83.43
CA ARG A 315 -3.53 -14.33 84.31
C ARG A 315 -3.87 -14.08 85.77
N GLN A 316 -4.52 -12.96 86.07
CA GLN A 316 -4.95 -12.66 87.43
C GLN A 316 -5.94 -13.72 87.95
N ARG A 317 -6.95 -14.07 87.15
CA ARG A 317 -7.93 -15.10 87.50
C ARG A 317 -7.32 -16.50 87.60
N PHE A 318 -6.30 -16.78 86.80
CA PHE A 318 -5.53 -18.02 86.90
C PHE A 318 -4.90 -18.16 88.28
N GLU A 319 -4.25 -17.10 88.80
CA GLU A 319 -3.62 -17.15 90.12
C GLU A 319 -4.63 -17.44 91.26
N ASP A 320 -5.80 -16.80 91.19
CA ASP A 320 -6.86 -17.02 92.18
C ASP A 320 -7.44 -18.44 92.07
N ALA A 321 -7.67 -18.91 90.86
CA ALA A 321 -8.22 -20.25 90.63
C ALA A 321 -7.16 -21.36 90.86
N ALA A 322 -5.87 -21.10 90.65
CA ALA A 322 -4.76 -21.98 91.00
C ALA A 322 -4.60 -22.11 92.52
N ARG A 323 -4.80 -21.01 93.26
CA ARG A 323 -4.85 -21.04 94.73
C ARG A 323 -6.02 -21.90 95.22
N ALA A 324 -7.19 -21.77 94.61
CA ALA A 324 -8.35 -22.60 94.91
C ALA A 324 -8.12 -24.08 94.55
N ALA A 325 -7.44 -24.35 93.43
CA ALA A 325 -7.10 -25.69 92.98
C ALA A 325 -6.14 -26.40 93.92
N ARG A 326 -5.10 -25.70 94.42
CA ARG A 326 -4.18 -26.21 95.46
C ARG A 326 -4.94 -26.52 96.75
N ALA A 327 -5.77 -25.60 97.22
CA ALA A 327 -6.59 -25.83 98.42
C ALA A 327 -7.55 -27.02 98.29
N ALA A 328 -8.10 -27.26 97.08
CA ALA A 328 -8.97 -28.40 96.80
C ALA A 328 -8.19 -29.73 96.66
N ALA A 329 -6.93 -29.69 96.19
CA ALA A 329 -6.05 -30.86 96.14
C ALA A 329 -5.55 -31.27 97.53
N ASP A 330 -5.33 -30.30 98.42
CA ASP A 330 -4.88 -30.51 99.80
C ASP A 330 -6.02 -30.85 100.78
N ALA A 331 -7.27 -30.77 100.34
CA ALA A 331 -8.42 -31.07 101.17
C ALA A 331 -8.39 -32.57 101.58
N PRO A 332 -8.29 -32.90 102.88
CA PRO A 332 -8.27 -34.29 103.32
C PRO A 332 -9.59 -34.94 102.90
N ALA A 333 -9.49 -36.13 102.30
CA ALA A 333 -10.64 -36.92 101.86
C ALA A 333 -11.48 -37.36 103.06
N GLN A 334 -12.34 -36.46 103.59
CA GLN A 334 -13.32 -36.67 104.67
C GLN A 334 -12.97 -37.79 105.66
N SER A 335 -11.73 -37.84 106.16
CA SER A 335 -11.29 -38.82 107.14
C SER A 335 -11.29 -38.17 108.52
N THR A 336 -12.02 -38.81 109.40
CA THR A 336 -12.39 -38.37 110.74
C THR A 336 -11.20 -38.51 111.69
N SER A 337 -10.13 -37.72 111.55
CA SER A 337 -9.16 -37.55 112.64
C SER A 337 -8.22 -36.33 112.46
N PRO A 338 -8.29 -35.31 113.33
CA PRO A 338 -7.33 -34.20 113.31
C PRO A 338 -5.89 -34.62 113.66
N LEU A 339 -5.71 -35.83 114.21
CA LEU A 339 -4.40 -36.38 114.57
C LEU A 339 -3.70 -37.05 113.36
N GLU A 340 -4.49 -37.55 112.40
CA GLU A 340 -4.00 -38.16 111.15
C GLU A 340 -3.64 -37.09 110.09
N ALA A 341 -4.35 -35.95 110.11
CA ALA A 341 -4.03 -34.78 109.28
C ALA A 341 -2.67 -34.16 109.64
N ALA A 342 -2.26 -34.19 110.91
CA ALA A 342 -0.95 -33.70 111.36
C ALA A 342 0.20 -34.63 110.94
N THR A 343 -0.04 -35.94 110.86
CA THR A 343 0.95 -36.93 110.43
C THR A 343 1.16 -36.91 108.92
N SER A 344 0.09 -36.71 108.13
CA SER A 344 0.19 -36.53 106.67
C SER A 344 0.97 -35.26 106.27
N ARG A 345 0.87 -34.17 107.05
CA ARG A 345 1.65 -32.93 106.83
C ARG A 345 3.16 -33.11 107.07
N LEU A 346 3.54 -33.96 108.02
CA LEU A 346 4.95 -34.28 108.30
C LEU A 346 5.54 -35.25 107.26
N ALA A 347 4.74 -36.17 106.74
CA ALA A 347 5.17 -37.04 105.65
C ALA A 347 5.36 -36.25 104.35
N GLY A 348 4.51 -35.24 104.07
CA GLY A 348 4.57 -34.43 102.84
C GLY A 348 5.85 -33.58 102.68
N LEU A 349 6.64 -33.45 103.75
CA LEU A 349 7.94 -32.77 103.76
C LEU A 349 9.09 -33.62 103.18
N ILE A 350 8.85 -34.90 102.87
CA ILE A 350 9.84 -35.80 102.28
C ILE A 350 9.45 -36.06 100.81
N THR A 351 9.94 -35.23 99.90
CA THR A 351 9.81 -35.46 98.45
C THR A 351 10.84 -36.48 97.99
N ILE A 352 10.42 -37.74 97.80
CA ILE A 352 11.27 -38.76 97.18
C ILE A 352 11.10 -38.66 95.67
N ARG A 353 12.04 -37.98 95.02
CA ARG A 353 12.13 -37.89 93.55
C ARG A 353 12.74 -39.17 92.98
N ARG A 354 11.97 -39.97 92.24
CA ARG A 354 12.48 -41.09 91.43
C ARG A 354 12.36 -40.75 89.94
N GLY A 355 13.40 -40.15 89.38
CA GLY A 355 13.44 -39.76 87.97
C GLY A 355 12.46 -38.63 87.63
N GLU A 356 11.72 -38.78 86.52
CA GLU A 356 10.75 -37.78 86.01
C GLU A 356 9.34 -37.90 86.61
N GLN A 357 9.08 -38.88 87.48
CA GLN A 357 7.75 -39.11 88.06
C GLN A 357 7.77 -38.97 89.59
N VAL A 358 6.94 -38.07 90.12
CA VAL A 358 6.74 -37.85 91.56
C VAL A 358 5.62 -38.77 92.04
N VAL A 359 5.95 -39.74 92.90
CA VAL A 359 5.01 -40.77 93.40
C VAL A 359 4.36 -40.36 94.74
N TRP A 360 4.88 -39.32 95.40
CA TRP A 360 4.28 -38.73 96.61
C TRP A 360 4.83 -37.30 96.81
N GLY A 361 3.95 -36.29 96.77
CA GLY A 361 4.28 -34.86 96.72
C GLY A 361 3.52 -34.12 95.61
N ASP A 362 3.47 -32.79 95.69
CA ASP A 362 2.55 -31.87 94.97
C ASP A 362 2.71 -31.81 93.43
N ASP A 363 2.36 -32.90 92.73
CA ASP A 363 2.32 -32.98 91.25
C ASP A 363 1.36 -31.93 90.66
N SER A 364 0.32 -31.57 91.41
CA SER A 364 -0.63 -30.50 91.09
C SER A 364 0.06 -29.13 91.00
N ALA A 365 0.93 -28.76 91.94
CA ALA A 365 1.67 -27.50 91.86
C ALA A 365 2.68 -27.48 90.71
N ALA A 366 3.31 -28.62 90.41
CA ALA A 366 4.24 -28.71 89.28
C ALA A 366 3.52 -28.51 87.94
N GLU A 367 2.31 -29.07 87.76
CA GLU A 367 1.48 -28.82 86.58
C GLU A 367 0.93 -27.38 86.55
N LEU A 368 0.51 -26.81 87.70
CA LEU A 368 0.03 -25.43 87.78
C LEU A 368 1.13 -24.42 87.45
N GLU A 369 2.38 -24.63 87.88
CA GLU A 369 3.48 -23.75 87.51
C GLU A 369 3.82 -23.86 86.01
N ARG A 370 3.75 -25.06 85.42
CA ARG A 370 3.90 -25.23 83.97
C ARG A 370 2.77 -24.55 83.19
N ALA A 371 1.54 -24.63 83.70
CA ALA A 371 0.41 -23.90 83.15
C ALA A 371 0.61 -22.37 83.24
N ARG A 372 1.15 -21.88 84.36
CA ARG A 372 1.48 -20.46 84.56
C ARG A 372 2.53 -19.96 83.59
N VAL A 373 3.58 -20.76 83.37
CA VAL A 373 4.66 -20.45 82.41
C VAL A 373 4.10 -20.40 80.99
N ALA A 374 3.29 -21.39 80.59
CA ALA A 374 2.61 -21.39 79.29
C ALA A 374 1.69 -20.18 79.11
N LEU A 375 0.95 -19.80 80.16
CA LEU A 375 0.10 -18.62 80.14
C LEU A 375 0.90 -17.31 80.07
N ALA A 376 2.08 -17.25 80.70
CA ALA A 376 2.98 -16.10 80.62
C ALA A 376 3.57 -15.92 79.21
N SER A 377 3.79 -17.00 78.48
CA SER A 377 4.18 -16.98 77.06
C SER A 377 3.00 -16.78 76.10
N GLY A 378 1.76 -16.65 76.61
CA GLY A 378 0.56 -16.48 75.80
C GLY A 378 0.05 -17.76 75.12
N ASP A 379 0.61 -18.93 75.47
CA ASP A 379 0.17 -20.22 74.96
C ASP A 379 -1.00 -20.77 75.79
N LEU A 380 -2.21 -20.33 75.41
CA LEU A 380 -3.45 -20.79 76.01
C LEU A 380 -3.71 -22.28 75.79
N THR A 381 -3.16 -22.88 74.73
CA THR A 381 -3.40 -24.30 74.40
C THR A 381 -2.58 -25.19 75.31
N GLU A 382 -1.30 -24.86 75.49
CA GLU A 382 -0.45 -25.56 76.44
C GLU A 382 -0.98 -25.36 77.88
N ALA A 383 -1.36 -24.14 78.27
CA ALA A 383 -1.92 -23.89 79.60
C ALA A 383 -3.16 -24.75 79.90
N LEU A 384 -4.08 -24.89 78.95
CA LEU A 384 -5.25 -25.77 79.08
C LEU A 384 -4.87 -27.25 79.20
N ALA A 385 -3.89 -27.71 78.44
CA ALA A 385 -3.42 -29.11 78.51
C ALA A 385 -2.84 -29.44 79.90
N ARG A 386 -2.07 -28.51 80.50
CA ARG A 386 -1.52 -28.66 81.86
C ARG A 386 -2.62 -28.68 82.92
N VAL A 387 -3.63 -27.81 82.81
CA VAL A 387 -4.78 -27.81 83.74
C VAL A 387 -5.61 -29.08 83.61
N ALA A 388 -5.74 -29.66 82.40
CA ALA A 388 -6.44 -30.92 82.19
C ALA A 388 -5.72 -32.13 82.83
N ALA A 389 -4.40 -32.05 83.04
CA ALA A 389 -3.60 -33.08 83.71
C ALA A 389 -3.76 -33.08 85.24
N LEU A 390 -4.40 -32.05 85.83
CA LEU A 390 -4.59 -31.95 87.27
C LEU A 390 -5.53 -33.04 87.83
N PRO A 391 -5.43 -33.38 89.12
CA PRO A 391 -6.37 -34.24 89.82
C PRO A 391 -7.81 -33.71 89.76
N ALA A 392 -8.80 -34.60 89.82
CA ALA A 392 -10.22 -34.26 89.72
C ALA A 392 -10.68 -33.06 90.59
N PRO A 393 -10.37 -32.98 91.91
CA PRO A 393 -10.80 -31.85 92.74
C PRO A 393 -10.17 -30.51 92.31
N ALA A 394 -8.90 -30.52 91.91
CA ALA A 394 -8.20 -29.35 91.40
C ALA A 394 -8.76 -28.87 90.05
N ARG A 395 -9.12 -29.82 89.16
CA ARG A 395 -9.78 -29.48 87.88
C ARG A 395 -11.15 -28.85 88.07
N THR A 396 -11.94 -29.33 89.02
CA THR A 396 -13.25 -28.73 89.33
C THR A 396 -13.10 -27.28 89.79
N ALA A 397 -12.08 -26.97 90.61
CA ALA A 397 -11.78 -25.60 91.02
C ALA A 397 -11.32 -24.71 89.86
N MET A 398 -10.65 -25.28 88.84
CA MET A 398 -10.19 -24.56 87.65
C MET A 398 -11.26 -24.40 86.55
N ALA A 399 -12.38 -25.12 86.63
CA ALA A 399 -13.40 -25.16 85.57
C ALA A 399 -13.93 -23.79 85.11
N PRO A 400 -14.18 -22.80 86.00
CA PRO A 400 -14.60 -21.46 85.58
C PRO A 400 -13.54 -20.76 84.70
N TRP A 401 -12.27 -20.87 85.07
CA TRP A 401 -11.17 -20.30 84.31
C TRP A 401 -10.99 -20.99 82.95
N VAL A 402 -11.09 -22.32 82.91
CA VAL A 402 -11.02 -23.10 81.66
C VAL A 402 -12.10 -22.64 80.67
N THR A 403 -13.33 -22.43 81.15
CA THR A 403 -14.45 -21.98 80.33
C THR A 403 -14.18 -20.61 79.69
N GLU A 404 -13.60 -19.67 80.44
CA GLU A 404 -13.25 -18.34 79.93
C GLU A 404 -12.14 -18.39 78.86
N VAL A 405 -11.12 -19.23 79.07
CA VAL A 405 -10.03 -19.41 78.12
C VAL A 405 -10.51 -20.05 76.82
N GLU A 406 -11.38 -21.07 76.91
CA GLU A 406 -11.96 -21.72 75.73
C GLU A 406 -12.87 -20.77 74.93
N ALA A 407 -13.67 -19.97 75.61
CA ALA A 407 -14.53 -18.96 74.98
C ALA A 407 -13.70 -17.90 74.23
N LEU A 408 -12.59 -17.43 74.82
CA LEU A 408 -11.67 -16.49 74.17
C LEU A 408 -10.97 -17.13 72.96
N ARG A 409 -10.56 -18.40 73.07
CA ARG A 409 -9.95 -19.15 71.97
C ARG A 409 -10.93 -19.32 70.81
N ALA A 410 -12.19 -19.65 71.09
CA ALA A 410 -13.24 -19.78 70.08
C ALA A 410 -13.46 -18.45 69.33
N ALA A 411 -13.45 -17.32 70.05
CA ALA A 411 -13.53 -15.99 69.44
C ALA A 411 -12.33 -15.68 68.52
N ARG A 412 -11.10 -15.98 68.97
CA ARG A 412 -9.89 -15.79 68.15
C ARG A 412 -9.90 -16.67 66.89
N ALA A 413 -10.33 -17.92 67.02
CA ALA A 413 -10.48 -18.83 65.88
C ALA A 413 -11.53 -18.31 64.88
N ALA A 414 -12.66 -17.80 65.36
CA ALA A 414 -13.68 -17.19 64.51
C ALA A 414 -13.18 -15.95 63.75
N LEU A 415 -12.31 -15.13 64.35
CA LEU A 415 -11.64 -14.02 63.64
C LEU A 415 -10.66 -14.50 62.57
N ALA A 416 -9.93 -15.59 62.83
CA ALA A 416 -9.03 -16.17 61.83
C ALA A 416 -9.81 -16.68 60.61
N THR A 417 -10.98 -17.30 60.82
CA THR A 417 -11.85 -17.73 59.71
C THR A 417 -12.42 -16.55 58.93
N LEU A 418 -12.79 -15.45 59.59
CA LEU A 418 -13.25 -14.21 58.94
C LEU A 418 -12.16 -13.52 58.11
N ALA A 419 -10.89 -13.67 58.49
CA ALA A 419 -9.76 -13.10 57.77
C ALA A 419 -9.36 -13.92 56.52
N GLY A 420 -9.66 -15.22 56.50
CA GLY A 420 -9.28 -16.16 55.44
C GLY A 420 -10.33 -16.40 54.36
N GLY A 421 -11.59 -15.99 54.59
CA GLY A 421 -12.68 -16.01 53.60
C GLY A 421 -12.91 -14.64 52.98
#